data_AF-A0AAU7JEF2-F1
#
_entry.id   AF-A0AAU7JEF2-F1
#
_cell.length_a   1.000
_cell.length_b   1.000
_cell.length_c   1.000
_cell.angle_alpha   90.00
_cell.angle_beta   90.00
_cell.angle_gamma   90.00
#
_symmetry.space_group_name_H-M   'P 1'
#
loop_
_entity.id
_entity.type
_entity.pdbx_description
1 polymer ?
#
loop_
_entity_poly.entity_id
_entity_poly.type
_entity_poly.pdbx_seq_one_letter_code
_entity_poly.pdbx_strand_id
1 'polypeptide(L)'
;MARRVAEHGEADLPWTMAAETMAAAVSPARGYALADEAFALVEPARTGGVVLRTLVVARQARGRGLGRRMVEALAGILPGQDLLIAADTPEDLAPGFLARTGFERTAIAQFEMELDLSERVAAAFDEKKERS
;
A
#
# COMPACT_ATOMS: atom_id res chain seq x y z
N MET A 1 -5.93 -5.68 12.32
CA MET A 1 -4.76 -4.99 11.76
C MET A 1 -4.56 -3.60 12.37
N ALA A 2 -5.54 -2.70 12.27
CA ALA A 2 -5.52 -1.32 12.80
C ALA A 2 -4.76 -1.14 14.13
N ARG A 3 -5.16 -1.88 15.17
CA ARG A 3 -4.50 -1.84 16.48
C ARG A 3 -3.00 -2.11 16.44
N ARG A 4 -2.55 -3.05 15.60
CA ARG A 4 -1.12 -3.39 15.46
C ARG A 4 -0.34 -2.29 14.76
N VAL A 5 -0.94 -1.65 13.76
CA VAL A 5 -0.35 -0.46 13.11
C VAL A 5 -0.23 0.69 14.12
N ALA A 6 -1.27 0.96 14.90
CA ALA A 6 -1.23 2.00 15.94
C ALA A 6 -0.16 1.72 17.02
N GLU A 7 0.00 0.45 17.44
CA GLU A 7 0.94 0.07 18.50
C GLU A 7 2.40 -0.04 18.02
N HIS A 8 2.61 -0.43 16.75
CA HIS A 8 3.92 -0.88 16.27
C HIS A 8 4.35 -0.29 14.93
N GLY A 9 3.52 0.52 14.29
CA GLY A 9 3.86 1.23 13.06
C GLY A 9 4.93 2.30 13.28
N GLU A 10 5.41 2.86 12.17
CA GLU A 10 6.20 4.09 12.21
C GLU A 10 5.28 5.28 12.52
N ALA A 11 5.84 6.34 13.10
CA ALA A 11 5.04 7.49 13.55
C ALA A 11 4.42 8.28 12.40
N ASP A 12 5.15 8.43 11.30
CA ASP A 12 4.80 9.31 10.18
C ASP A 12 4.32 8.52 8.95
N LEU A 13 3.54 7.47 9.18
CA LEU A 13 2.95 6.71 8.07
C LEU A 13 1.98 7.59 7.27
N PRO A 14 1.96 7.46 5.93
CA PRO A 14 0.95 8.13 5.11
C PRO A 14 -0.44 7.64 5.49
N TRP A 15 -1.45 8.49 5.29
CA TRP A 15 -2.84 8.19 5.68
C TRP A 15 -3.35 6.87 5.06
N THR A 16 -2.87 6.48 3.87
CA THR A 16 -3.22 5.21 3.20
C THR A 16 -2.76 3.98 3.98
N MET A 17 -1.76 4.14 4.85
CA MET A 17 -1.17 3.08 5.69
C MET A 17 -1.48 3.26 7.19
N ALA A 18 -2.19 4.33 7.57
CA ALA A 18 -2.55 4.63 8.95
C ALA A 18 -3.54 3.61 9.55
N ALA A 19 -3.61 3.57 10.88
CA ALA A 19 -4.42 2.59 11.60
C ALA A 19 -5.91 2.70 11.28
N GLU A 20 -6.40 3.92 11.09
CA GLU A 20 -7.78 4.26 10.73
C GLU A 20 -8.16 3.64 9.38
N THR A 21 -7.28 3.76 8.38
CA THR A 21 -7.47 3.13 7.06
C THR A 21 -7.47 1.61 7.18
N MET A 22 -6.57 1.05 8.00
CA MET A 22 -6.54 -0.40 8.26
C MET A 22 -7.75 -0.91 9.06
N ALA A 23 -8.50 -0.03 9.74
CA ALA A 23 -9.72 -0.40 10.44
C ALA A 23 -10.89 -0.58 9.46
N ALA A 24 -10.85 0.12 8.33
CA ALA A 24 -11.83 -0.01 7.25
C ALA A 24 -11.57 -1.21 6.33
N ALA A 25 -10.46 -1.94 6.52
CA ALA A 25 -10.15 -3.13 5.73
C ALA A 25 -11.20 -4.23 5.97
N VAL A 26 -11.94 -4.56 4.92
CA VAL A 26 -13.00 -5.59 4.89
C VAL A 26 -12.75 -6.56 3.74
N SER A 27 -13.55 -7.62 3.66
CA SER A 27 -13.51 -8.58 2.55
C SER A 27 -13.49 -7.84 1.20
N PRO A 28 -12.60 -8.21 0.26
CA PRO A 28 -11.79 -9.44 0.21
C PRO A 28 -10.42 -9.37 0.92
N ALA A 29 -10.11 -8.31 1.66
CA ALA A 29 -8.84 -8.21 2.40
C ALA A 29 -8.75 -9.28 3.51
N ARG A 30 -7.55 -9.83 3.71
CA ARG A 30 -7.26 -10.90 4.67
C ARG A 30 -6.07 -10.53 5.54
N GLY A 31 -6.25 -10.69 6.85
CA GLY A 31 -5.20 -10.51 7.85
C GLY A 31 -4.54 -11.83 8.21
N TYR A 32 -3.22 -11.84 8.32
CA TYR A 32 -2.41 -12.97 8.78
C TYR A 32 -1.59 -12.56 10.00
N ALA A 33 -1.37 -13.50 10.91
CA ALA A 33 -0.53 -13.32 12.08
C ALA A 33 0.48 -14.48 12.17
N LEU A 34 1.70 -14.16 12.58
CA LEU A 34 2.78 -15.12 12.79
C LEU A 34 3.37 -14.88 14.18
N ALA A 35 3.27 -15.92 15.02
CA ALA A 35 3.76 -15.94 16.40
C ALA A 35 3.26 -14.76 17.26
N ASP A 36 2.10 -14.18 16.93
CA ASP A 36 1.54 -12.98 17.56
C ASP A 36 2.50 -11.76 17.60
N GLU A 37 3.56 -11.78 16.80
CA GLU A 37 4.61 -10.76 16.76
C GLU A 37 4.75 -10.13 15.36
N ALA A 38 4.30 -10.80 14.31
CA ALA A 38 4.27 -10.27 12.95
C ALA A 38 2.86 -10.39 12.36
N PHE A 39 2.42 -9.35 11.65
CA PHE A 39 1.08 -9.24 11.11
C PHE A 39 1.14 -8.72 9.68
N ALA A 40 0.40 -9.34 8.77
CA ALA A 40 0.26 -8.89 7.39
C ALA A 40 -1.21 -8.66 7.04
N LEU A 41 -1.49 -7.65 6.22
CA LEU A 41 -2.78 -7.47 5.56
C LEU A 41 -2.54 -7.56 4.06
N VAL A 42 -3.28 -8.44 3.39
CA VAL A 42 -3.22 -8.60 1.94
C VAL A 42 -4.61 -8.45 1.34
N GLU A 43 -4.67 -8.03 0.08
CA GLU A 43 -5.91 -7.98 -0.69
C GLU A 43 -5.66 -8.37 -2.16
N PRO A 44 -6.66 -8.86 -2.91
CA PRO A 44 -6.49 -9.16 -4.33
C PRO A 44 -6.05 -7.92 -5.11
N ALA A 45 -5.04 -8.07 -5.95
CA ALA A 45 -4.61 -7.02 -6.87
C ALA A 45 -5.57 -6.93 -8.07
N ARG A 46 -5.76 -5.72 -8.61
CA ARG A 46 -6.62 -5.49 -9.79
C ARG A 46 -6.06 -6.12 -11.07
N THR A 47 -4.73 -6.22 -11.17
CA THR A 47 -4.00 -6.71 -12.34
C THR A 47 -3.57 -8.18 -12.23
N GLY A 48 -4.03 -8.89 -11.19
CA GLY A 48 -3.59 -10.24 -10.85
C GLY A 48 -2.57 -10.27 -9.71
N GLY A 49 -2.59 -11.35 -8.93
CA GLY A 49 -1.80 -11.50 -7.69
C GLY A 49 -2.48 -10.87 -6.47
N VAL A 50 -1.69 -10.55 -5.46
CA VAL A 50 -2.12 -9.94 -4.19
C VAL A 50 -1.26 -8.74 -3.82
N VAL A 51 -1.87 -7.71 -3.26
CA VAL A 51 -1.17 -6.55 -2.71
C VAL A 51 -0.94 -6.78 -1.22
N LEU A 52 0.31 -6.65 -0.77
CA LEU A 52 0.66 -6.52 0.64
C LEU A 52 0.40 -5.07 1.07
N ARG A 53 -0.75 -4.83 1.67
CA ARG A 53 -1.16 -3.50 2.15
C ARG A 53 -0.35 -3.03 3.33
N THR A 54 -0.05 -3.93 4.25
CA THR A 54 0.82 -3.62 5.39
C THR A 54 1.46 -4.88 5.94
N LEU A 55 2.69 -4.73 6.42
CA LEU A 55 3.41 -5.72 7.20
C LEU A 55 3.96 -5.03 8.43
N VAL A 56 3.50 -5.46 9.60
CA VAL A 56 3.92 -4.90 10.89
C VAL A 56 4.59 -5.99 11.70
N VAL A 57 5.82 -5.73 12.14
CA VAL A 57 6.51 -6.54 13.15
C VAL A 57 6.54 -5.73 14.44
N ALA A 58 6.10 -6.36 15.53
CA ALA A 58 6.10 -5.79 16.86
C ALA A 58 7.49 -5.22 17.19
N ARG A 59 7.55 -3.99 17.72
CA ARG A 59 8.80 -3.20 17.80
C ARG A 59 9.91 -3.95 18.54
N GLN A 60 9.57 -4.67 19.60
CA GLN A 60 10.49 -5.49 20.41
C GLN A 60 10.96 -6.77 19.70
N ALA A 61 10.26 -7.23 18.66
CA ALA A 61 10.57 -8.43 17.91
C ALA A 61 11.26 -8.15 16.56
N ARG A 62 11.49 -6.88 16.22
CA ARG A 62 12.22 -6.47 15.00
C ARG A 62 13.66 -6.97 15.04
N GLY A 63 14.28 -7.11 13.87
CA GLY A 63 15.64 -7.65 13.73
C GLY A 63 15.77 -9.18 13.90
N ARG A 64 14.70 -9.88 14.32
CA ARG A 64 14.69 -11.35 14.50
C ARG A 64 14.27 -12.14 13.25
N GLY A 65 14.24 -11.49 12.08
CA GLY A 65 13.85 -12.12 10.81
C GLY A 65 12.36 -12.41 10.63
N LEU A 66 11.48 -11.98 11.56
CA LEU A 66 10.04 -12.27 11.50
C LEU A 66 9.33 -11.72 10.25
N GLY A 67 9.74 -10.55 9.76
CA GLY A 67 9.19 -10.01 8.51
C GLY A 67 9.45 -10.92 7.31
N ARG A 68 10.68 -11.46 7.20
CA ARG A 68 11.03 -12.42 6.15
C ARG A 68 10.23 -13.71 6.28
N ARG A 69 10.14 -14.26 7.50
CA ARG A 69 9.36 -15.46 7.78
C ARG A 69 7.87 -15.27 7.48
N MET A 70 7.33 -14.06 7.68
CA MET A 70 5.95 -13.75 7.28
C MET A 70 5.81 -13.78 5.76
N VAL A 71 6.73 -13.17 5.00
CA VAL A 71 6.71 -13.24 3.53
C VAL A 71 6.81 -14.68 3.03
N GLU A 72 7.71 -15.49 3.60
CA GLU A 72 7.84 -16.92 3.30
C GLU A 72 6.53 -17.69 3.62
N ALA A 73 5.89 -17.39 4.75
CA ALA A 73 4.61 -17.99 5.12
C ALA A 73 3.48 -17.60 4.14
N LEU A 74 3.43 -16.32 3.73
CA LEU A 74 2.47 -15.85 2.72
C LEU A 74 2.66 -16.57 1.39
N ALA A 75 3.90 -16.79 0.95
CA ALA A 75 4.18 -17.55 -0.28
C ALA A 75 3.65 -19.00 -0.22
N GLY A 76 3.69 -19.63 0.96
CA GLY A 76 3.09 -20.96 1.15
C GLY A 76 1.56 -20.95 1.17
N ILE A 77 0.93 -19.86 1.63
CA ILE A 77 -0.52 -19.71 1.71
C ILE A 77 -1.13 -19.28 0.36
N LEU A 78 -0.37 -18.53 -0.43
CA LEU A 78 -0.78 -17.93 -1.71
C LEU A 78 0.06 -18.50 -2.86
N PRO A 79 0.04 -19.83 -3.08
CA PRO A 79 0.93 -20.47 -4.04
C PRO A 79 0.64 -19.96 -5.46
N GLY A 80 1.72 -19.58 -6.16
CA GLY A 80 1.66 -19.12 -7.55
C GLY A 80 1.07 -17.72 -7.76
N GLN A 81 0.89 -16.94 -6.68
CA GLN A 81 0.47 -15.55 -6.78
C GLN A 81 1.64 -14.60 -6.52
N ASP A 82 1.76 -13.58 -7.36
CA ASP A 82 2.70 -12.48 -7.10
C ASP A 82 2.25 -11.68 -5.89
N LEU A 83 3.21 -11.35 -5.02
CA LEU A 83 3.02 -10.45 -3.90
C LEU A 83 3.54 -9.06 -4.27
N LEU A 84 2.64 -8.09 -4.33
CA LEU A 84 2.91 -6.74 -4.80
C LEU A 84 2.97 -5.76 -3.63
N ILE A 85 3.85 -4.77 -3.74
CA ILE A 85 3.81 -3.56 -2.91
C ILE A 85 3.05 -2.50 -3.68
N ALA A 86 2.11 -1.80 -3.03
CA ALA A 86 1.31 -0.78 -3.69
C ALA A 86 2.18 0.44 -4.05
N ALA A 87 1.91 1.06 -5.21
CA ALA A 87 2.69 2.19 -5.74
C ALA A 87 2.60 3.46 -4.88
N ASP A 88 1.63 3.54 -3.96
CA ASP A 88 1.48 4.61 -2.96
C ASP A 88 2.31 4.35 -1.68
N THR A 89 3.08 3.27 -1.61
CA THR A 89 3.99 2.99 -0.49
C THR A 89 5.21 3.91 -0.56
N PRO A 90 5.58 4.63 0.51
CA PRO A 90 6.78 5.47 0.51
C PRO A 90 8.05 4.66 0.23
N GLU A 91 8.88 5.12 -0.70
CA GLU A 91 10.07 4.40 -1.15
C GLU A 91 11.12 4.19 -0.03
N ASP A 92 11.16 5.11 0.92
CA ASP A 92 12.11 5.16 2.04
C ASP A 92 11.65 4.36 3.26
N LEU A 93 10.40 3.89 3.29
CA LEU A 93 9.81 3.23 4.45
C LEU A 93 10.58 1.97 4.87
N ALA A 94 10.98 1.13 3.92
CA ALA A 94 11.66 -0.14 4.22
C ALA A 94 12.55 -0.69 3.08
N PRO A 95 13.38 0.13 2.40
CA PRO A 95 14.08 -0.29 1.18
C PRO A 95 14.99 -1.51 1.40
N GLY A 96 15.73 -1.54 2.51
CA GLY A 96 16.61 -2.67 2.82
C GLY A 96 15.85 -3.96 3.14
N PHE A 97 14.65 -3.87 3.72
CA PHE A 97 13.81 -5.05 3.95
C PHE A 97 13.30 -5.62 2.63
N LEU A 98 12.71 -4.77 1.79
CA LEU A 98 12.14 -5.15 0.49
C LEU A 98 13.17 -5.84 -0.40
N ALA A 99 14.36 -5.25 -0.53
CA ALA A 99 15.46 -5.83 -1.30
C ALA A 99 15.89 -7.20 -0.75
N ARG A 100 16.02 -7.35 0.58
CA ARG A 100 16.44 -8.61 1.21
C ARG A 100 15.39 -9.71 1.16
N THR A 101 14.12 -9.38 0.96
CA THR A 101 13.03 -10.35 0.79
C THR A 101 12.72 -10.63 -0.68
N GLY A 102 13.50 -10.10 -1.61
CA GLY A 102 13.40 -10.41 -3.04
C GLY A 102 12.31 -9.62 -3.78
N PHE A 103 11.79 -8.53 -3.21
CA PHE A 103 10.96 -7.63 -4.00
C PHE A 103 11.82 -6.88 -5.01
N GLU A 104 11.34 -6.85 -6.25
CA GLU A 104 11.96 -6.10 -7.33
C GLU A 104 11.11 -4.89 -7.68
N ARG A 105 11.76 -3.79 -8.07
CA ARG A 105 11.06 -2.60 -8.56
C ARG A 105 10.43 -2.92 -9.90
N THR A 106 9.13 -2.68 -10.02
CA THR A 106 8.41 -2.79 -11.29
C THR A 106 8.42 -1.45 -12.03
N ALA A 107 8.10 -1.47 -13.32
CA ALA A 107 7.73 -0.25 -14.02
C ALA A 107 6.40 0.26 -13.44
N ILE A 108 6.39 1.49 -12.91
CA ILE A 108 5.16 2.08 -12.36
C ILE A 108 4.14 2.23 -13.49
N ALA A 109 2.96 1.66 -13.31
CA ALA A 109 1.81 1.82 -14.20
C ALA A 109 0.77 2.75 -13.55
N GLN A 110 1.13 4.00 -13.30
CA GLN A 110 0.21 5.04 -12.84
C GLN A 110 -0.22 5.88 -14.04
N PHE A 111 -1.53 6.10 -14.18
CA PHE A 111 -2.10 6.93 -15.22
C PHE A 111 -2.35 8.33 -14.65
N GLU A 112 -1.52 9.28 -15.06
CA GLU A 112 -1.63 10.69 -14.68
C GLU A 112 -2.17 11.51 -15.86
N MET A 113 -3.10 12.41 -15.57
CA MET A 113 -3.67 13.33 -16.56
C MET A 113 -3.72 14.73 -15.98
N GLU A 114 -3.36 15.70 -16.80
CA GLU A 114 -3.48 17.12 -16.48
C GLU A 114 -4.41 17.78 -17.50
N LEU A 115 -5.27 18.67 -17.01
CA LEU A 115 -6.12 19.51 -17.84
C LEU A 115 -6.03 20.94 -17.32
N ASP A 116 -5.40 21.82 -18.09
CA ASP A 116 -5.43 23.25 -17.81
C ASP A 116 -6.84 23.81 -18.05
N LEU A 117 -7.39 24.48 -17.04
CA LEU A 117 -8.72 25.09 -17.06
C LEU A 117 -8.67 26.60 -17.33
N SER A 118 -7.49 27.20 -17.39
CA SER A 118 -7.31 28.65 -17.57
C SER A 118 -7.98 29.18 -18.84
N GLU A 119 -7.89 28.43 -19.94
CA GLU A 119 -8.51 28.77 -21.23
C GLU A 119 -10.00 28.43 -21.29
N ARG A 120 -10.49 27.52 -20.44
CA ARG A 120 -11.93 27.17 -20.39
C ARG A 120 -12.77 28.29 -19.80
N VAL A 121 -12.18 29.13 -18.95
CA VAL A 121 -12.83 30.32 -18.41
C VAL A 121 -12.96 31.39 -19.50
N ALA A 122 -11.94 31.59 -20.34
CA ALA A 122 -11.98 32.56 -21.43
C ALA A 122 -13.09 32.25 -22.45
N ALA A 123 -13.24 30.98 -22.84
CA ALA A 123 -14.29 30.55 -23.76
C ALA A 123 -15.72 30.75 -23.19
N ALA A 124 -15.91 30.54 -21.88
CA ALA A 124 -17.21 30.71 -21.23
C ALA A 124 -17.64 32.19 -21.09
N PHE A 125 -16.68 33.12 -21.00
CA PHE A 125 -16.95 34.55 -20.95
C PHE A 125 -17.18 35.17 -22.33
N ASP A 126 -16.49 34.71 -23.37
CA ASP A 126 -16.67 35.22 -24.74
C ASP A 126 -18.04 34.83 -25.30
N GLU A 127 -18.47 33.58 -25.06
CA GLU A 127 -19.78 33.09 -25.50
C GLU A 127 -20.95 33.82 -24.80
N LYS A 128 -20.72 34.38 -23.61
CA LYS A 128 -21.73 35.19 -22.89
C LYS A 128 -21.77 36.65 -23.38
N LYS A 129 -20.70 37.12 -24.02
CA LYS A 129 -20.59 38.46 -24.62
C LYS A 129 -21.19 38.53 -26.02
N GLU A 130 -21.20 37.42 -26.77
CA GLU A 130 -21.86 37.32 -28.09
C GLU A 130 -23.39 37.15 -28.04
N ARG A 131 -23.97 36.92 -26.85
CA ARG A 131 -25.42 36.71 -26.64
C ARG A 131 -26.13 37.87 -25.93
N SER A 132 -25.48 39.03 -25.77
CA SER A 132 -26.07 40.25 -25.20
C SER A 132 -26.06 41.40 -26.21
#